data_AF-A0A0D4CJC1-F1
#
_entry.id   AF-A0A0D4CJC1-F1
#
_cell.length_a   1.000
_cell.length_b   1.000
_cell.length_c   1.000
_cell.angle_alpha   90.00
_cell.angle_beta   90.00
_cell.angle_gamma   90.00
#
_symmetry.space_group_name_H-M   'P 1'
#
loop_
_entity.id
_entity.type
_entity.pdbx_description
1 polymer ?
#
loop_
_entity_poly.entity_id
_entity_poly.type
_entity_poly.pdbx_seq_one_letter_code
_entity_poly.pdbx_strand_id
1 'polypeptide(L)'
;MDLTKIFSGMDKGPEAIQANFEKLKSTFKATYLSGSDMTNVNGTNQKDVNFCWRLDFDNVSLLFVNLWINDFTGNEAWKSYKNVAMPKSFLNGATKIITIPEQKTQDNGAIVNWTLDTNGQLSVATRGTAIGEHLGIGFVGMFLLFQ
;
A
#
# COMPACT_ATOMS: atom_id res chain seq x y z
N MET A 1 -2.13 -23.62 3.77
CA MET A 1 -0.81 -23.87 4.39
C MET A 1 -0.94 -24.99 5.39
N ASP A 2 -0.07 -25.99 5.32
CA ASP A 2 -0.09 -27.16 6.21
C ASP A 2 1.00 -27.03 7.29
N LEU A 3 0.60 -26.64 8.50
CA LEU A 3 1.46 -26.48 9.66
C LEU A 3 1.30 -27.68 10.59
N THR A 4 2.42 -28.19 11.12
CA THR A 4 2.41 -29.29 12.08
C THR A 4 1.90 -28.80 13.43
N LYS A 5 0.89 -29.45 14.01
CA LYS A 5 0.38 -29.11 15.35
C LYS A 5 1.46 -29.34 16.40
N ILE A 6 1.67 -28.36 17.28
CA ILE A 6 2.63 -28.43 18.40
C ILE A 6 1.87 -28.73 19.70
N PHE A 7 2.36 -29.68 20.50
CA PHE A 7 1.79 -30.06 21.79
C PHE A 7 2.87 -30.60 22.74
N SER A 8 2.60 -30.58 24.04
CA SER A 8 3.56 -31.02 25.07
C SER A 8 3.91 -32.51 24.96
N GLY A 9 5.18 -32.85 25.17
CA GLY A 9 5.69 -34.23 25.09
C GLY A 9 5.83 -34.76 23.66
N MET A 10 5.68 -33.91 22.65
CA MET A 10 5.86 -34.27 21.24
C MET A 10 7.32 -34.68 20.97
N ASP A 11 7.49 -35.86 20.36
CA ASP A 11 8.77 -36.27 19.80
C ASP A 11 9.16 -35.32 18.65
N LYS A 12 10.42 -34.87 18.64
CA LYS A 12 10.95 -33.85 17.70
C LYS A 12 10.19 -32.51 17.69
N GLY A 13 9.69 -32.09 18.84
CA GLY A 13 9.05 -30.79 19.02
C GLY A 13 9.87 -29.59 18.48
N PRO A 14 11.17 -29.47 18.81
CA PRO A 14 12.01 -28.38 18.29
C PRO A 14 12.08 -28.32 16.76
N GLU A 15 12.22 -29.46 16.08
CA GLU A 15 12.30 -29.54 14.63
C GLU A 15 10.96 -29.19 13.96
N ALA A 16 9.84 -29.64 14.53
CA ALA A 16 8.52 -29.29 14.03
C ALA A 16 8.24 -27.78 14.15
N ILE A 17 8.68 -27.15 15.25
CA ILE A 17 8.59 -25.69 15.44
C ILE A 17 9.45 -24.96 14.40
N GLN A 18 10.70 -25.37 14.21
CA GLN A 18 11.59 -24.77 13.22
C GLN A 18 11.01 -24.90 11.79
N ALA A 19 10.53 -26.09 11.43
CA ALA A 19 9.91 -26.33 10.13
C ALA A 19 8.66 -25.46 9.91
N ASN A 20 7.82 -25.28 10.94
CA ASN A 20 6.69 -24.37 10.87
C ASN A 20 7.12 -22.91 10.70
N PHE A 21 8.17 -22.46 11.39
CA PHE A 21 8.68 -21.10 11.22
C PHE A 21 9.24 -20.85 9.82
N GLU A 22 9.96 -21.81 9.22
CA GLU A 22 10.43 -21.69 7.83
C GLU A 22 9.25 -21.68 6.83
N LYS A 23 8.18 -22.45 7.08
CA LYS A 23 6.93 -22.38 6.30
C LYS A 23 6.24 -21.03 6.46
N LEU A 24 6.12 -20.50 7.67
CA LEU A 24 5.51 -19.19 7.92
C LEU A 24 6.31 -18.05 7.28
N LYS A 25 7.64 -18.10 7.41
CA LYS A 25 8.58 -17.15 6.80
C LYS A 25 8.50 -17.16 5.28
N SER A 26 8.29 -18.33 4.67
CA SER A 26 8.09 -18.44 3.22
C SER A 26 6.68 -18.05 2.76
N THR A 27 5.69 -18.04 3.66
CA THR A 27 4.31 -17.68 3.30
C THR A 27 4.13 -16.18 3.15
N PHE A 28 4.72 -15.39 4.05
CA PHE A 28 4.51 -13.94 4.05
C PHE A 28 5.81 -13.24 3.63
N LYS A 29 5.91 -12.91 2.35
CA LYS A 29 6.99 -12.05 1.87
C LYS A 29 6.53 -10.60 1.91
N ALA A 30 7.09 -9.85 2.87
CA ALA A 30 6.93 -8.40 2.90
C ALA A 30 8.01 -7.74 2.03
N THR A 31 7.59 -6.87 1.12
CA THR A 31 8.48 -6.07 0.28
C THR A 31 8.19 -4.59 0.53
N TYR A 32 9.25 -3.81 0.80
CA TYR A 32 9.19 -2.37 1.03
C TYR A 32 9.65 -1.62 -0.23
N LEU A 33 8.98 -0.53 -0.56
CA LEU A 33 9.41 0.46 -1.56
C LEU A 33 9.50 1.82 -0.88
N SER A 34 10.67 2.44 -0.93
CA SER A 34 10.85 3.80 -0.44
C SER A 34 10.22 4.81 -1.39
N GLY A 35 9.76 5.94 -0.86
CA GLY A 35 9.33 7.09 -1.67
C GLY A 35 10.45 7.66 -2.55
N SER A 36 11.72 7.39 -2.26
CA SER A 36 12.84 7.73 -3.15
C SER A 36 12.81 6.96 -4.47
N ASP A 37 12.30 5.72 -4.44
CA ASP A 37 12.21 4.80 -5.57
C ASP A 37 10.90 4.96 -6.35
N MET A 38 10.02 5.83 -5.86
CA MET A 38 8.78 6.23 -6.51
C MET A 38 9.02 7.49 -7.35
N THR A 39 8.45 7.53 -8.54
CA THR A 39 8.42 8.77 -9.32
C THR A 39 7.26 9.61 -8.81
N ASN A 40 7.56 10.54 -7.91
CA ASN A 40 6.59 11.51 -7.40
C ASN A 40 6.46 12.69 -8.37
N VAL A 41 5.25 13.18 -8.57
CA VAL A 41 4.93 14.32 -9.44
C VAL A 41 3.83 15.17 -8.79
N ASN A 42 3.77 16.46 -9.14
CA ASN A 42 2.68 17.40 -8.84
C ASN A 42 2.00 17.20 -7.47
N GLY A 43 2.42 17.96 -6.46
CA GLY A 43 1.79 17.94 -5.13
C GLY A 43 2.23 16.77 -4.23
N THR A 44 2.77 15.67 -4.76
CA THR A 44 3.23 14.51 -3.95
C THR A 44 4.73 14.49 -3.66
N ASN A 45 5.36 15.65 -3.51
CA ASN A 45 6.83 15.80 -3.56
C ASN A 45 7.59 15.41 -2.28
N GLN A 46 6.93 14.98 -1.19
CA GLN A 46 7.62 14.56 0.03
C GLN A 46 8.07 13.09 -0.07
N LYS A 47 9.24 12.86 -0.65
CA LYS A 47 9.77 11.51 -0.90
C LYS A 47 10.18 10.77 0.38
N ASP A 48 10.50 11.50 1.45
CA ASP A 48 10.95 10.98 2.74
C ASP A 48 9.82 10.37 3.59
N VAL A 49 8.58 10.76 3.33
CA VAL A 49 7.40 10.23 4.03
C VAL A 49 6.55 9.29 3.17
N ASN A 50 6.67 9.34 1.83
CA ASN A 50 5.98 8.43 0.93
C ASN A 50 6.60 7.03 0.99
N PHE A 51 5.79 5.98 0.95
CA PHE A 51 6.28 4.60 0.89
C PHE A 51 5.18 3.63 0.43
N CYS A 52 5.59 2.42 0.03
CA CYS A 52 4.67 1.32 -0.23
C CYS A 52 5.12 0.02 0.45
N TRP A 53 4.19 -0.73 1.03
CA TRP A 53 4.43 -2.08 1.56
C TRP A 53 3.58 -3.08 0.80
N ARG A 54 4.19 -4.18 0.37
CA ARG A 54 3.50 -5.29 -0.30
C ARG A 54 3.66 -6.56 0.53
N LEU A 55 2.56 -7.22 0.83
CA LEU A 55 2.53 -8.54 1.46
C LEU A 55 2.09 -9.55 0.41
N ASP A 56 2.99 -10.44 0.02
CA ASP A 56 2.71 -11.47 -0.97
C ASP A 56 2.12 -12.72 -0.32
N PHE A 57 1.09 -13.26 -0.97
CA PHE A 57 0.50 -14.58 -0.75
C PHE A 57 0.56 -15.34 -2.09
N ASP A 58 0.16 -16.62 -2.09
CA ASP A 58 0.35 -17.52 -3.25
C ASP A 58 -0.17 -16.97 -4.60
N ASN A 59 -1.37 -16.36 -4.63
CA ASN A 59 -1.99 -15.85 -5.86
C ASN A 59 -2.56 -14.42 -5.71
N VAL A 60 -2.21 -13.76 -4.60
CA VAL A 60 -2.65 -12.40 -4.33
C VAL A 60 -1.59 -11.69 -3.51
N SER A 61 -1.37 -10.40 -3.74
CA SER A 61 -0.63 -9.55 -2.82
C SER A 61 -1.54 -8.45 -2.26
N LEU A 62 -1.33 -8.10 -1.01
CA LEU A 62 -1.91 -6.91 -0.40
C LEU A 62 -0.88 -5.78 -0.47
N LEU A 63 -1.22 -4.67 -1.13
CA LEU A 63 -0.40 -3.48 -1.25
C LEU A 63 -0.98 -2.33 -0.44
N PHE A 64 -0.13 -1.70 0.34
CA PHE A 64 -0.37 -0.46 1.04
C PHE A 64 0.48 0.62 0.39
N VAL A 65 -0.11 1.77 0.11
CA VAL A 65 0.58 2.94 -0.42
C VAL A 65 0.30 4.11 0.52
N ASN A 66 1.35 4.70 1.08
CA ASN A 66 1.27 5.95 1.84
C ASN A 66 1.78 7.08 0.95
N LEU A 67 0.97 8.14 0.80
CA LEU A 67 1.38 9.36 0.12
C LEU A 67 1.03 10.60 0.95
N TRP A 68 1.96 11.54 0.96
CA TRP A 68 1.75 12.91 1.40
C TRP A 68 1.49 13.83 0.22
N ILE A 69 0.38 14.58 0.28
CA ILE A 69 -0.04 15.53 -0.74
C ILE A 69 0.06 16.94 -0.16
N ASN A 70 1.03 17.73 -0.61
CA ASN A 70 1.33 19.08 -0.11
C ASN A 70 0.31 20.13 -0.58
N ASP A 71 -0.16 20.01 -1.82
CA ASP A 71 -1.00 21.04 -2.44
C ASP A 71 -2.51 20.80 -2.21
N PHE A 72 -2.89 20.25 -1.06
CA PHE A 72 -4.29 20.07 -0.71
C PHE A 72 -4.93 21.40 -0.33
N THR A 73 -5.61 22.01 -1.29
CA THR A 73 -6.24 23.34 -1.12
C THR A 73 -7.69 23.26 -0.63
N GLY A 74 -8.18 22.09 -0.21
CA GLY A 74 -9.53 21.90 0.31
C GLY A 74 -10.64 22.55 -0.52
N ASN A 75 -10.76 22.11 -1.77
CA ASN A 75 -11.84 22.49 -2.66
C ASN A 75 -12.93 21.39 -2.69
N GLU A 76 -14.20 21.79 -2.77
CA GLU A 76 -15.33 20.87 -2.99
C GLU A 76 -15.24 20.14 -4.36
N ALA A 77 -14.55 20.74 -5.33
CA ALA A 77 -14.22 20.13 -6.61
C ALA A 77 -13.06 19.13 -6.48
N TRP A 78 -13.16 18.02 -7.21
CA TRP A 78 -12.08 17.04 -7.31
C TRP A 78 -10.83 17.64 -7.96
N LYS A 79 -9.71 17.61 -7.23
CA LYS A 79 -8.38 17.88 -7.77
C LYS A 79 -7.66 16.56 -7.99
N SER A 80 -7.23 16.32 -9.22
CA SER A 80 -6.52 15.10 -9.60
C SER A 80 -5.00 15.31 -9.57
N TYR A 81 -4.32 14.46 -8.81
CA TYR A 81 -2.88 14.26 -8.80
C TYR A 81 -2.61 12.97 -9.57
N LYS A 82 -2.29 13.13 -10.84
CA LYS A 82 -1.92 12.01 -11.68
C LYS A 82 -0.43 11.76 -11.50
N ASN A 83 -0.10 10.51 -11.17
CA ASN A 83 1.11 9.81 -11.58
C ASN A 83 2.26 9.70 -10.57
N VAL A 84 1.97 9.17 -9.40
CA VAL A 84 3.03 8.45 -8.69
C VAL A 84 3.31 7.15 -9.45
N ALA A 85 4.52 6.98 -9.99
CA ALA A 85 4.90 5.73 -10.64
C ALA A 85 5.68 4.85 -9.66
N MET A 86 5.13 3.67 -9.37
CA MET A 86 5.84 2.57 -8.74
C MET A 86 6.53 1.73 -9.81
N PRO A 87 7.71 1.13 -9.55
CA PRO A 87 8.29 0.18 -10.48
C PRO A 87 7.32 -0.97 -10.78
N LYS A 88 7.07 -1.29 -12.05
CA LYS A 88 6.18 -2.41 -12.42
C LYS A 88 6.60 -3.74 -11.79
N SER A 89 7.90 -3.95 -11.61
CA SER A 89 8.45 -5.11 -10.89
C SER A 89 7.97 -5.20 -9.43
N PHE A 90 7.68 -4.06 -8.80
CA PHE A 90 7.12 -3.99 -7.46
C PHE A 90 5.64 -4.43 -7.41
N LEU A 91 4.95 -4.61 -8.55
CA LEU A 91 3.60 -5.15 -8.59
C LEU A 91 3.55 -6.69 -8.66
N ASN A 92 4.69 -7.38 -8.55
CA ASN A 92 4.77 -8.85 -8.53
C ASN A 92 4.11 -9.56 -9.72
N GLY A 93 4.09 -8.94 -10.90
CA GLY A 93 3.43 -9.50 -12.07
C GLY A 93 1.91 -9.41 -12.04
N ALA A 94 1.33 -8.53 -11.21
CA ALA A 94 -0.12 -8.36 -11.14
C ALA A 94 -0.77 -8.14 -12.52
N THR A 95 -1.74 -9.00 -12.83
CA THR A 95 -2.57 -8.93 -14.04
C THR A 95 -3.89 -8.22 -13.79
N LYS A 96 -4.32 -8.17 -12.53
CA LYS A 96 -5.53 -7.45 -12.08
C LYS A 96 -5.29 -6.79 -10.73
N ILE A 97 -5.81 -5.57 -10.57
CA ILE A 97 -5.71 -4.79 -9.33
C ILE A 97 -7.13 -4.40 -8.89
N ILE A 98 -7.42 -4.60 -7.61
CA ILE A 98 -8.66 -4.14 -6.98
C ILE A 98 -8.30 -3.15 -5.88
N THR A 99 -8.78 -1.92 -5.99
CA THR A 99 -8.71 -0.94 -4.90
C THR A 99 -9.66 -1.36 -3.78
N ILE A 100 -9.17 -1.40 -2.54
CA ILE A 100 -10.02 -1.51 -1.36
C ILE A 100 -10.56 -0.10 -1.07
N PRO A 101 -11.90 0.10 -1.07
CA PRO A 101 -12.49 1.43 -1.24
C PRO A 101 -12.25 2.44 -0.09
N GLU A 102 -12.38 3.70 -0.51
CA GLU A 102 -12.32 5.02 0.14
C GLU A 102 -12.04 5.08 1.66
N GLN A 103 -10.93 5.74 2.01
CA GLN A 103 -10.71 6.29 3.35
C GLN A 103 -11.26 7.71 3.42
N LYS A 104 -12.26 7.94 4.27
CA LYS A 104 -12.58 9.28 4.75
C LYS A 104 -11.65 9.60 5.90
N THR A 105 -10.76 10.57 5.72
CA THR A 105 -9.94 11.04 6.85
C THR A 105 -10.86 11.79 7.81
N GLN A 106 -10.95 11.35 9.06
CA GLN A 106 -11.84 11.96 10.07
C GLN A 106 -11.47 13.41 10.37
N ASP A 107 -10.21 13.80 10.14
CA ASP A 107 -9.70 15.08 10.62
C ASP A 107 -9.98 16.27 9.69
N ASN A 108 -10.13 16.07 8.37
CA ASN A 108 -10.06 17.19 7.41
C ASN A 108 -11.19 17.27 6.37
N GLY A 109 -12.22 16.42 6.46
CA GLY A 109 -13.27 16.34 5.42
C GLY A 109 -12.75 15.96 4.03
N ALA A 110 -11.46 15.60 3.93
CA ALA A 110 -10.80 15.20 2.71
C ALA A 110 -11.25 13.80 2.31
N ILE A 111 -11.66 13.69 1.06
CA ILE A 111 -12.08 12.48 0.39
C ILE A 111 -11.00 12.17 -0.64
N VAL A 112 -10.47 10.96 -0.61
CA VAL A 112 -9.43 10.51 -1.53
C VAL A 112 -9.95 9.35 -2.38
N ASN A 113 -9.77 9.45 -3.69
CA ASN A 113 -10.01 8.38 -4.63
C ASN A 113 -8.69 7.91 -5.22
N TRP A 114 -8.49 6.59 -5.22
CA TRP A 114 -7.26 5.95 -5.62
C TRP A 114 -7.50 5.02 -6.80
N THR A 115 -6.64 5.13 -7.81
CA THR A 115 -6.61 4.17 -8.92
C THR A 115 -5.18 3.77 -9.18
N LEU A 116 -4.92 2.47 -9.18
CA LEU A 116 -3.63 1.88 -9.52
C LEU A 116 -3.81 0.94 -10.71
N ASP A 117 -3.01 1.13 -11.75
CA ASP A 117 -2.97 0.20 -12.89
C ASP A 117 -1.82 -0.81 -12.80
N THR A 118 -1.84 -1.80 -13.69
CA THR A 118 -0.84 -2.88 -13.76
C THR A 118 0.51 -2.44 -14.33
N ASN A 119 0.64 -1.18 -14.75
CA ASN A 119 1.92 -0.57 -15.15
C ASN A 119 2.60 0.18 -13.99
N GLY A 120 1.98 0.22 -12.81
CA GLY A 120 2.52 0.93 -11.65
C GLY A 120 2.10 2.39 -11.60
N GLN A 121 1.11 2.80 -12.41
CA GLN A 121 0.62 4.16 -12.41
C GLN A 121 -0.45 4.36 -11.33
N LEU A 122 -0.08 5.10 -10.28
CA LEU A 122 -1.00 5.52 -9.23
C LEU A 122 -1.55 6.92 -9.54
N SER A 123 -2.87 6.99 -9.67
CA SER A 123 -3.64 8.23 -9.76
C SER A 123 -4.40 8.46 -8.47
N VAL A 124 -4.34 9.69 -7.97
CA VAL A 124 -5.01 10.09 -6.74
C VAL A 124 -5.86 11.32 -7.03
N ALA A 125 -7.11 11.32 -6.62
CA ALA A 125 -7.94 12.53 -6.63
C ALA A 125 -8.37 12.85 -5.21
N THR A 126 -8.34 14.12 -4.84
CA THR A 126 -8.83 14.57 -3.54
C THR A 126 -9.88 15.67 -3.68
N ARG A 127 -10.85 15.72 -2.77
CA ARG A 127 -11.74 16.86 -2.55
C ARG A 127 -12.02 17.00 -1.06
N GLY A 128 -12.52 18.14 -0.60
CA GLY A 128 -12.90 18.32 0.81
C GLY A 128 -12.91 19.79 1.19
N THR A 129 -13.38 20.10 2.40
CA THR A 129 -13.40 21.48 2.90
C THR A 129 -11.99 21.88 3.37
N ALA A 130 -11.48 23.02 2.91
CA ALA A 130 -10.20 23.54 3.39
C ALA A 130 -10.27 23.85 4.88
N ILE A 131 -9.36 23.28 5.66
CA ILE A 131 -9.14 23.68 7.05
C ILE A 131 -7.90 24.60 7.07
N GLY A 132 -8.00 25.77 6.44
CA GLY A 132 -6.89 26.73 6.39
C GLY A 132 -5.68 26.28 5.55
N GLU A 133 -4.57 27.02 5.68
CA GLU A 133 -3.30 26.73 5.00
C GLU A 133 -2.64 25.47 5.56
N HIS A 134 -3.03 24.30 5.05
CA HIS A 134 -2.29 23.06 5.32
C HIS A 134 -1.17 22.88 4.30
N LEU A 135 0.04 22.64 4.79
CA LEU A 135 1.23 22.30 4.01
C LEU A 135 1.18 20.87 3.43
N GLY A 136 0.16 20.09 3.78
CA GLY A 136 -0.17 18.81 3.16
C GLY A 136 -0.94 17.84 4.05
N ILE A 137 -1.38 16.71 3.46
CA ILE A 137 -2.13 15.64 4.12
C ILE A 137 -1.58 14.27 3.68
N GLY A 138 -1.38 13.37 4.65
CA GLY A 138 -1.06 11.97 4.43
C GLY A 138 -2.31 11.12 4.16
N PHE A 139 -2.26 10.28 3.13
CA PHE A 139 -3.33 9.35 2.79
C PHE A 139 -2.78 7.93 2.63
N VAL A 140 -3.61 6.93 2.93
CA VAL A 140 -3.29 5.52 2.70
C VAL A 140 -4.24 4.90 1.68
N GLY A 141 -3.67 4.36 0.61
CA GLY A 141 -4.36 3.53 -0.37
C GLY A 141 -4.08 2.04 -0.10
N MET A 142 -5.09 1.20 -0.28
CA MET A 142 -4.97 -0.26 -0.16
C MET A 142 -5.44 -0.95 -1.43
N PHE A 143 -4.69 -1.95 -1.89
CA PHE A 143 -4.97 -2.66 -3.14
C PHE A 143 -4.72 -4.16 -3.00
N LEU A 144 -5.55 -4.95 -3.68
CA LEU A 144 -5.31 -6.37 -3.92
C LEU A 144 -4.74 -6.56 -5.32
N LEU A 145 -3.63 -7.27 -5.43
CA LEU A 145 -2.89 -7.52 -6.65
C LEU A 145 -3.02 -9.00 -6.97
N PHE A 146 -3.72 -9.36 -8.03
CA PHE A 146 -3.86 -10.75 -8.46
C PHE A 146 -2.81 -11.03 -9.53
N GLN A 147 -2.02 -12.09 -9.32
CA GLN A 147 -1.06 -12.59 -10.32
C GLN A 147 -1.81 -13.33 -11.43
#